data_AF-B6GV54-F1
#
_entry.id   AF-B6GV54-F1
#
_cell.length_a   1.000
_cell.length_b   1.000
_cell.length_c   1.000
_cell.angle_alpha   90.00
_cell.angle_beta   90.00
_cell.angle_gamma   90.00
#
_symmetry.space_group_name_H-M   'P 1'
#
loop_
_entity.id
_entity.type
_entity.pdbx_description
1 polymer ?
#
loop_
_entity_poly.entity_id
_entity_poly.type
_entity_poly.pdbx_seq_one_letter_code
_entity_poly.pdbx_strand_id
1 'polypeptide(L)'
;MSGSCTVRTCWMRLPSFRAVGDILKDRFDGASRVLVNNAGRLPGKSKKRFLSQLKPLNPDHKPPSRKDLVYYENSPNFCEKNLKFGIPGTQGRVCNESSIGM
;
A
#
# COMPACT_ATOMS: atom_id res chain seq x y z
N MET A 1 42.90 16.31 -13.84
CA MET A 1 42.56 15.16 -12.97
C MET A 1 41.75 14.16 -13.78
N SER A 2 42.40 13.12 -14.27
CA SER A 2 41.79 12.05 -15.05
C SER A 2 41.05 11.12 -14.10
N GLY A 3 39.71 11.14 -14.12
CA GLY A 3 38.84 10.31 -13.27
C GLY A 3 38.92 8.83 -13.65
N SER A 4 40.07 8.20 -13.43
CA SER A 4 40.24 6.76 -13.55
C SER A 4 39.46 6.08 -12.42
N CYS A 5 38.42 5.32 -12.77
CA CYS A 5 37.62 4.51 -11.85
C CYS A 5 38.39 3.29 -11.27
N THR A 6 39.72 3.31 -11.27
CA THR A 6 40.59 2.22 -10.80
C THR A 6 40.46 1.97 -9.29
N VAL A 7 40.05 2.97 -8.51
CA VAL A 7 39.66 2.82 -7.11
C VAL A 7 38.27 3.42 -6.94
N ARG A 8 37.34 2.64 -6.40
CA ARG A 8 35.97 3.08 -6.09
C ARG A 8 35.69 2.90 -4.61
N THR A 9 35.20 3.95 -3.97
CA THR A 9 34.66 3.90 -2.61
C THR A 9 33.14 4.06 -2.71
N CYS A 10 32.41 3.10 -2.16
CA CYS A 10 30.94 3.09 -2.18
C CYS A 10 30.40 3.30 -0.77
N TRP A 11 29.24 3.96 -0.67
CA TRP A 11 28.46 4.08 0.55
C TRP A 11 26.98 3.79 0.27
N MET A 12 26.25 3.39 1.31
CA MET A 12 24.80 3.19 1.21
C MET A 12 24.11 4.52 0.97
N ARG A 13 23.18 4.54 0.02
CA ARG A 13 22.37 5.70 -0.30
C ARG A 13 20.91 5.29 -0.43
N LEU A 14 20.01 6.13 0.06
CA LEU A 14 18.58 5.94 -0.14
C LEU A 14 18.20 6.22 -1.59
N PRO A 15 17.21 5.50 -2.14
CA PRO A 15 16.64 5.83 -3.43
C PRO A 15 15.92 7.19 -3.38
N SER A 16 15.55 7.71 -4.55
CA SER A 16 14.68 8.88 -4.62
C SER A 16 13.31 8.56 -4.02
N PHE A 17 12.65 9.57 -3.45
CA PHE A 17 11.32 9.38 -2.87
C PHE A 17 10.27 8.94 -3.91
N ARG A 18 10.44 9.35 -5.18
CA ARG A 18 9.59 8.89 -6.28
C ARG A 18 9.63 7.38 -6.44
N ALA A 19 10.83 6.78 -6.45
CA ALA A 19 10.98 5.33 -6.54
C ALA A 19 10.32 4.61 -5.36
N VAL A 20 10.36 5.20 -4.16
CA VAL A 20 9.64 4.66 -2.99
C VAL A 20 8.12 4.76 -3.20
N GLY A 21 7.63 5.89 -3.74
CA GLY A 21 6.23 6.10 -4.06
C GLY A 21 5.70 5.11 -5.09
N ASP A 22 6.46 4.87 -6.16
CA ASP A 22 6.11 3.89 -7.21
C ASP A 22 5.99 2.48 -6.61
N ILE A 23 6.96 2.06 -5.79
CA ILE A 23 6.90 0.76 -5.09
C ILE A 23 5.67 0.65 -4.19
N LEU A 24 5.32 1.72 -3.47
CA LEU A 24 4.14 1.71 -2.59
C LEU A 24 2.83 1.74 -3.38
N LYS A 25 2.79 2.41 -4.53
CA LYS A 25 1.62 2.41 -5.41
C LYS A 25 1.33 1.02 -5.97
N ASP A 26 2.37 0.28 -6.37
CA ASP A 26 2.21 -1.11 -6.80
C ASP A 26 1.65 -1.99 -5.67
N ARG A 27 2.11 -1.77 -4.43
CA ARG A 27 1.60 -2.50 -3.25
C ARG A 27 0.17 -2.09 -2.88
N PHE A 28 -0.22 -0.86 -3.18
CA PHE A 28 -1.58 -0.38 -2.99
C PHE A 28 -2.55 -1.05 -3.98
N ASP A 29 -2.15 -1.16 -5.25
CA ASP A 29 -2.97 -1.83 -6.27
C ASP A 29 -3.11 -3.35 -6.02
N GLY A 30 -2.09 -3.97 -5.41
CA GLY A 30 -2.10 -5.37 -4.99
C GLY A 30 -2.50 -5.60 -3.52
N ALA A 31 -3.10 -4.64 -2.83
CA ALA A 31 -3.39 -4.76 -1.40
C ALA A 31 -4.42 -5.88 -1.10
N SER A 32 -4.20 -6.63 -0.01
CA SER A 32 -5.05 -7.77 0.34
C SER A 32 -6.15 -7.39 1.34
N ARG A 33 -7.40 -7.76 1.04
CA ARG A 33 -8.50 -7.64 2.00
C ARG A 33 -8.42 -8.74 3.06
N VAL A 34 -8.40 -8.35 4.32
CA VAL A 34 -8.25 -9.27 5.46
C VAL A 34 -9.42 -9.15 6.42
N LEU A 35 -9.73 -10.27 7.09
CA LEU A 35 -10.68 -10.30 8.19
C LEU A 35 -9.97 -9.92 9.49
N VAL A 36 -10.53 -8.98 10.23
CA VAL A 36 -10.06 -8.62 11.57
C VAL A 36 -10.77 -9.51 12.58
N ASN A 37 -10.03 -10.44 13.20
CA ASN A 37 -10.56 -11.24 14.30
C ASN A 37 -9.99 -10.75 15.64
N ASN A 38 -10.86 -10.44 16.61
CA ASN A 38 -10.49 -9.89 17.91
C ASN A 38 -9.85 -10.91 18.88
N ALA A 39 -9.57 -12.13 18.41
CA ALA A 39 -8.95 -13.21 19.19
C ALA A 39 -7.52 -12.91 19.69
N GLY A 40 -6.92 -11.79 19.29
CA GLY A 40 -5.59 -11.33 19.71
C GLY A 40 -5.55 -10.51 21.01
N ARG A 41 -6.69 -10.13 21.61
CA ARG A 41 -6.76 -9.32 22.85
C ARG A 41 -6.52 -10.10 24.14
N LEU A 42 -5.91 -11.28 24.09
CA LEU A 42 -5.45 -11.97 25.30
C LEU A 42 -4.13 -11.33 25.76
N PRO A 43 -4.06 -10.79 27.00
CA PRO A 43 -2.87 -10.10 27.49
C PRO A 43 -1.68 -11.08 27.53
N GLY A 44 -0.56 -10.68 26.91
CA GLY A 44 0.72 -11.42 27.00
C GLY A 44 1.19 -12.16 25.74
N LYS A 45 0.58 -11.98 24.56
CA LYS A 45 0.93 -12.75 23.36
C LYS A 45 1.42 -11.86 22.20
N SER A 46 2.69 -12.06 21.82
CA SER A 46 3.54 -11.22 20.95
C SER A 46 2.96 -10.78 19.58
N LYS A 47 3.47 -9.63 19.07
CA LYS A 47 3.24 -9.06 17.72
C LYS A 47 3.25 -10.07 16.56
N LYS A 48 3.94 -11.22 16.70
CA LYS A 48 3.97 -12.31 15.70
C LYS A 48 2.59 -12.93 15.46
N ARG A 49 1.69 -12.92 16.45
CA ARG A 49 0.36 -13.55 16.32
C ARG A 49 -0.66 -12.70 15.56
N PHE A 50 -0.48 -11.39 15.53
CA PHE A 50 -1.42 -10.48 14.86
C PHE A 50 -1.41 -10.68 13.34
N LEU A 51 -0.22 -10.79 12.73
CA LEU A 51 -0.07 -11.10 11.30
C LEU A 51 -0.64 -12.48 10.93
N SER A 52 -0.52 -13.49 11.80
CA SER A 52 -1.13 -14.82 11.59
C SER A 52 -2.65 -14.85 11.82
N GLN A 53 -3.24 -13.77 12.31
CA GLN A 53 -4.69 -13.63 12.50
C GLN A 53 -5.37 -12.87 11.36
N LEU A 54 -4.60 -12.17 10.51
CA LEU A 54 -5.10 -11.51 9.31
C LEU A 54 -5.23 -12.56 8.20
N LYS A 55 -6.35 -13.26 8.20
CA LYS A 55 -6.68 -14.19 7.12
C LYS A 55 -7.23 -13.40 5.93
N PRO A 56 -6.78 -13.70 4.70
CA PRO A 56 -7.39 -13.12 3.52
C PRO A 56 -8.88 -13.48 3.49
N LEU A 57 -9.71 -12.53 3.04
CA LEU A 57 -11.15 -12.76 2.90
C LEU A 57 -11.43 -13.89 1.90
N ASN A 58 -10.65 -13.95 0.82
CA ASN A 58 -10.70 -15.03 -0.17
C ASN A 58 -9.60 -16.07 0.14
N PRO A 59 -9.95 -17.35 0.41
CA PRO A 59 -8.98 -18.42 0.64
C PRO A 59 -8.03 -18.70 -0.53
N ASP A 60 -8.44 -18.39 -1.77
CA ASP A 60 -7.62 -18.62 -2.97
C ASP A 60 -6.54 -17.54 -3.16
N HIS A 61 -6.63 -16.44 -2.40
CA HIS A 61 -5.63 -15.39 -2.47
C HIS A 61 -4.42 -15.71 -1.59
N LYS A 62 -3.24 -15.40 -2.12
CA LYS A 62 -2.00 -15.55 -1.37
C LYS A 62 -2.05 -14.72 -0.08
N PRO A 63 -1.67 -15.29 1.08
CA PRO A 63 -1.63 -14.53 2.32
C PRO A 63 -0.61 -13.38 2.21
N PRO A 64 -0.92 -12.20 2.78
CA PRO A 64 -0.07 -11.03 2.68
C PRO A 64 1.27 -11.25 3.42
N SER A 65 2.35 -10.75 2.83
CA SER A 65 3.68 -10.67 3.44
C SER A 65 3.81 -9.42 4.31
N ARG A 66 4.92 -9.31 5.06
CA ARG A 66 5.22 -8.14 5.90
C ARG A 66 5.45 -6.84 5.11
N LYS A 67 5.67 -6.95 3.80
CA LYS A 67 5.89 -5.82 2.88
C LYS A 67 4.63 -5.45 2.09
N ASP A 68 3.54 -6.19 2.28
CA ASP A 68 2.30 -5.97 1.55
C ASP A 68 1.36 -5.08 2.35
N LEU A 69 0.56 -4.29 1.64
CA LEU A 69 -0.49 -3.49 2.26
C LEU A 69 -1.75 -4.34 2.43
N VAL A 70 -2.46 -4.11 3.53
CA VAL A 70 -3.70 -4.83 3.87
C VAL A 70 -4.78 -3.84 4.26
N TYR A 71 -6.03 -4.18 3.96
CA TYR A 71 -7.21 -3.40 4.32
C TYR A 71 -8.34 -4.34 4.78
N TYR A 72 -9.30 -3.82 5.55
CA TYR A 72 -10.43 -4.62 6.05
C TYR A 72 -11.78 -4.06 5.62
N GLU A 73 -11.90 -2.73 5.51
CA GLU A 73 -13.08 -2.02 5.06
C GLU A 73 -13.00 -1.65 3.57
N ASN A 74 -14.14 -1.73 2.88
CA ASN A 74 -14.22 -1.30 1.49
C ASN A 74 -14.08 0.21 1.38
N SER A 75 -13.42 0.67 0.31
CA SER A 75 -13.33 2.08 0.00
C SER A 75 -14.70 2.68 -0.33
N PRO A 76 -15.00 3.91 0.12
CA PRO A 76 -16.23 4.60 -0.24
C PRO A 76 -16.21 5.01 -1.72
N ASN A 77 -17.37 5.45 -2.24
CA ASN A 77 -17.45 6.07 -3.55
C ASN A 77 -16.84 7.49 -3.51
N PHE A 78 -15.87 7.77 -4.38
CA PHE A 78 -15.19 9.06 -4.47
C PHE A 78 -15.72 9.98 -5.58
N CYS A 79 -16.67 9.51 -6.40
CA CYS A 79 -17.23 10.26 -7.52
C CYS A 79 -18.06 11.45 -7.03
N GLU A 80 -18.98 11.20 -6.11
CA GLU A 80 -19.89 12.20 -5.55
C GLU A 80 -19.32 12.85 -4.29
N LYS A 81 -19.69 14.12 -4.07
CA LYS A 81 -19.28 14.87 -2.87
C LYS A 81 -19.97 14.30 -1.63
N ASN A 82 -19.19 13.91 -0.63
CA ASN A 82 -19.69 13.44 0.65
C ASN A 82 -18.93 14.09 1.82
N LEU A 83 -19.55 15.07 2.46
CA LEU A 83 -18.97 15.84 3.57
C LEU A 83 -18.69 14.99 4.81
N LYS A 84 -19.47 13.93 5.06
CA LYS A 84 -19.31 13.05 6.23
C LYS A 84 -17.99 12.29 6.19
N PHE A 85 -17.55 11.90 4.99
CA PHE A 85 -16.30 11.18 4.77
C PHE A 85 -15.17 12.07 4.24
N GLY A 86 -15.37 13.40 4.17
CA GLY A 86 -14.37 14.33 3.64
C GLY A 86 -14.09 14.16 2.15
N ILE A 87 -15.03 13.61 1.39
CA ILE A 87 -14.88 13.33 -0.05
C ILE A 87 -15.37 14.55 -0.84
N PRO A 88 -14.49 15.25 -1.59
CA PRO A 88 -14.89 16.44 -2.35
C PRO A 88 -15.64 16.13 -3.65
N GLY A 89 -15.56 14.90 -4.16
CA GLY A 89 -16.03 14.50 -5.48
C GLY A 89 -14.97 14.70 -6.58
N THR A 90 -15.35 14.41 -7.84
CA THR A 90 -14.48 14.50 -9.02
C THR A 90 -14.79 15.67 -9.95
N GLN A 91 -15.83 16.48 -9.67
CA GLN A 91 -16.20 17.63 -10.49
C GLN A 91 -15.06 18.67 -10.55
N GLY A 92 -14.77 19.18 -11.75
CA GLY A 92 -13.73 20.18 -11.99
C GLY A 92 -12.28 19.66 -11.98
N ARG A 93 -12.07 18.34 -11.90
CA ARG A 93 -10.74 17.74 -12.07
C ARG A 93 -10.34 17.68 -13.54
N VAL A 94 -9.05 17.88 -13.80
CA VAL A 94 -8.47 17.71 -15.14
C VAL A 94 -8.53 16.23 -15.52
N CYS A 95 -9.01 15.93 -16.72
CA CYS A 95 -9.03 14.59 -17.30
C CYS A 95 -7.97 14.45 -18.40
N ASN A 96 -7.60 13.20 -18.71
CA ASN A 96 -6.80 12.86 -19.87
C ASN A 96 -7.67 12.05 -20.84
N GLU A 97 -8.06 12.67 -21.95
CA GLU A 97 -8.98 12.09 -22.94
C GLU A 97 -8.39 10.90 -23.70
N SER A 98 -7.06 10.83 -23.82
CA SER A 98 -6.39 9.71 -24.51
C SER A 98 -6.27 8.45 -23.63
N SER A 99 -6.65 8.53 -22.36
CA SER A 99 -6.64 7.39 -21.45
C SER A 99 -7.94 6.59 -21.59
N ILE A 100 -7.83 5.27 -21.67
CA ILE A 100 -8.98 4.34 -21.62
C ILE A 100 -9.74 4.43 -20.27
N GLY A 101 -9.12 5.00 -19.24
CA GLY A 101 -9.58 4.81 -17.87
C GLY A 101 -9.29 3.38 -17.42
N MET A 102 -8.87 3.22 -16.17
CA MET A 102 -8.90 1.91 -15.53
C MET A 102 -10.27 1.70 -14.88
#